data_AF-M2MVA2-F1
#
_entry.id   AF-M2MVA2-F1
#
_cell.length_a   1.000
_cell.length_b   1.000
_cell.length_c   1.000
_cell.angle_alpha   90.00
_cell.angle_beta   90.00
_cell.angle_gamma   90.00
#
_symmetry.space_group_name_H-M   'P 1'
#
loop_
_entity.id
_entity.type
_entity.pdbx_description
1 polymer ?
#
loop_
_entity_poly.entity_id
_entity_poly.type
_entity_poly.pdbx_seq_one_letter_code
_entity_poly.pdbx_strand_id
1 'polypeptide(L)'
;PGMTCAHCQHPCSQYVTRRDNPNGNAGRPYFICHNCNNSWSTWNDTRGISPSNPPCNCGVPSRQGKSGVGAAWEGYGFWVCAKGSCQY
;
A
#
# COMPACT_ATOMS: atom_id res chain seq x y z
N PRO A 1 -1.01 -8.30 -15.15
CA PRO A 1 0.45 -8.32 -14.86
C PRO A 1 0.68 -8.60 -13.36
N GLY A 2 1.51 -9.59 -13.03
CA GLY A 2 1.87 -9.86 -11.64
C GLY A 2 2.77 -8.77 -11.06
N MET A 3 2.73 -8.58 -9.74
CA MET A 3 3.63 -7.67 -9.01
C MET A 3 4.83 -8.45 -8.49
N THR A 4 6.04 -7.91 -8.61
CA THR A 4 7.24 -8.41 -7.94
C THR A 4 7.53 -7.59 -6.69
N CYS A 5 8.06 -8.25 -5.66
CA CYS A 5 8.45 -7.60 -4.41
C CYS A 5 9.61 -6.64 -4.65
N ALA A 6 9.49 -5.40 -4.19
CA ALA A 6 10.57 -4.41 -4.34
C ALA A 6 11.86 -4.80 -3.57
N HIS A 7 11.74 -5.60 -2.50
CA HIS A 7 12.88 -6.01 -1.68
C HIS A 7 13.62 -7.23 -2.24
N CYS A 8 12.91 -8.27 -2.70
CA CYS A 8 13.51 -9.55 -3.07
C CYS A 8 13.24 -9.98 -4.51
N GLN A 9 12.52 -9.17 -5.30
CA GLN A 9 12.20 -9.42 -6.71
C GLN A 9 11.35 -10.67 -7.00
N HIS A 10 10.92 -11.42 -5.99
CA HIS A 10 10.03 -12.55 -6.18
C HIS A 10 8.57 -12.14 -6.47
N PRO A 11 7.80 -12.97 -7.19
CA PRO A 11 6.37 -12.74 -7.40
C PRO A 11 5.59 -12.61 -6.09
N CYS A 12 4.65 -11.68 -6.05
CA CYS A 12 3.76 -11.47 -4.92
C CYS A 12 2.40 -12.13 -5.16
N SER A 13 1.76 -12.54 -4.07
CA SER A 13 0.38 -13.02 -4.08
C SER A 13 -0.58 -11.85 -3.98
N GLN A 14 -1.69 -11.91 -4.71
CA GLN A 14 -2.77 -10.93 -4.61
C GLN A 14 -3.86 -11.42 -3.65
N TYR A 15 -4.32 -10.51 -2.79
CA TYR A 15 -5.42 -10.74 -1.86
C TYR A 15 -6.40 -9.57 -1.90
N VAL A 16 -7.56 -9.77 -1.27
CA VAL A 16 -8.57 -8.74 -1.04
C VAL A 16 -8.85 -8.68 0.45
N THR A 17 -8.84 -7.47 0.99
CA THR A 17 -9.19 -7.24 2.40
C THR A 17 -10.65 -7.63 2.69
N ARG A 18 -10.89 -8.10 3.91
CA ARG A 18 -12.22 -8.47 4.39
C ARG A 18 -13.24 -7.33 4.29
N ARG A 19 -14.52 -7.67 4.11
CA ARG A 19 -15.63 -6.70 3.93
C ARG A 19 -15.89 -5.84 5.18
N ASP A 20 -15.54 -6.36 6.35
CA ASP A 20 -15.69 -5.76 7.67
C ASP A 20 -14.37 -5.11 8.17
N ASN A 21 -13.45 -4.73 7.26
CA ASN A 21 -12.18 -4.15 7.67
C ASN A 21 -12.40 -2.80 8.40
N PRO A 22 -12.07 -2.70 9.71
CA PRO A 22 -12.39 -1.53 10.52
C PRO A 22 -11.56 -0.29 10.15
N ASN A 23 -10.48 -0.47 9.39
CA ASN A 23 -9.59 0.62 8.98
C ASN A 23 -10.06 1.33 7.70
N GLY A 24 -11.34 1.14 7.30
CA GLY A 24 -11.90 1.75 6.09
C GLY A 24 -11.30 1.23 4.79
N ASN A 25 -10.62 0.08 4.84
CA ASN A 25 -9.97 -0.55 3.70
C ASN A 25 -10.79 -1.71 3.10
N ALA A 26 -12.03 -1.90 3.51
CA ALA A 26 -12.85 -3.04 3.11
C ALA A 26 -12.88 -3.26 1.58
N GLY A 27 -12.68 -4.51 1.15
CA GLY A 27 -12.74 -4.90 -0.26
C GLY A 27 -11.57 -4.41 -1.12
N ARG A 28 -10.58 -3.73 -0.56
CA ARG A 28 -9.42 -3.27 -1.31
C ARG A 28 -8.47 -4.42 -1.64
N PRO A 29 -8.04 -4.56 -2.90
CA PRO A 29 -7.04 -5.53 -3.30
C PRO A 29 -5.62 -5.08 -2.94
N TYR A 30 -4.74 -6.01 -2.58
CA TYR A 30 -3.34 -5.75 -2.26
C TYR A 30 -2.44 -6.91 -2.69
N PHE A 31 -1.16 -6.62 -2.92
CA PHE A 31 -0.11 -7.61 -3.09
C PHE A 31 0.67 -7.78 -1.80
N ILE A 32 1.11 -9.00 -1.51
CA ILE A 32 1.99 -9.31 -0.37
C ILE A 32 3.11 -10.25 -0.79
N CYS A 33 4.30 -10.00 -0.26
CA CYS A 33 5.46 -10.86 -0.47
C CYS A 33 5.62 -11.88 0.66
N HIS A 34 5.45 -13.17 0.36
CA HIS A 34 5.67 -14.23 1.34
C HIS A 34 7.15 -14.51 1.59
N ASN A 35 8.02 -14.25 0.62
CA ASN A 35 9.48 -14.46 0.74
C ASN A 35 10.15 -13.47 1.69
N CYS A 36 9.48 -12.35 2.01
CA CYS A 36 9.96 -11.35 2.97
C CYS A 36 9.26 -11.49 4.33
N ASN A 37 8.83 -12.69 4.74
CA ASN A 37 8.05 -12.90 5.96
C ASN A 37 6.82 -11.98 6.06
N ASN A 38 6.15 -11.72 4.92
CA ASN A 38 5.00 -10.82 4.82
C ASN A 38 5.29 -9.34 5.18
N SER A 39 6.55 -8.95 5.31
CA SER A 39 6.94 -7.57 5.70
C SER A 39 6.74 -6.54 4.58
N TRP A 40 6.61 -6.98 3.34
CA TRP A 40 6.32 -6.11 2.21
C TRP A 40 4.92 -6.37 1.64
N SER A 41 4.15 -5.30 1.48
CA SER A 41 2.87 -5.30 0.79
C SER A 41 2.60 -3.95 0.13
N THR A 42 1.73 -3.94 -0.88
CA THR A 42 1.27 -2.71 -1.51
C THR A 42 -0.15 -2.85 -2.07
N TRP A 43 -0.87 -1.74 -2.20
CA TRP A 43 -2.25 -1.73 -2.70
C TRP A 43 -2.30 -1.95 -4.22
N ASN A 44 -3.25 -2.75 -4.69
CA ASN A 44 -3.51 -3.00 -6.12
C ASN A 44 -4.78 -2.26 -6.61
N ASP A 45 -4.96 -1.03 -6.17
CA ASP A 45 -6.04 -0.15 -6.62
C ASP A 45 -5.53 1.28 -6.82
N THR A 46 -6.38 2.19 -7.28
CA THR A 46 -6.01 3.61 -7.48
C THR A 46 -6.44 4.51 -6.32
N ARG A 47 -7.03 3.96 -5.25
CA ARG A 47 -7.60 4.76 -4.15
C ARG A 47 -6.51 5.55 -3.42
N GLY A 48 -6.72 6.86 -3.29
CA GLY A 48 -5.76 7.77 -2.66
C GLY A 48 -4.62 8.23 -3.58
N ILE A 49 -4.60 7.82 -4.85
CA ILE A 49 -3.65 8.34 -5.85
C ILE A 49 -4.30 9.51 -6.58
N SER A 50 -3.60 10.65 -6.62
CA SER A 50 -3.96 11.83 -7.41
C SER A 50 -2.70 12.44 -8.02
N PRO A 51 -2.74 13.00 -9.24
CA PRO A 51 -1.62 13.76 -9.81
C PRO A 51 -1.18 14.96 -8.94
N SER A 52 -2.05 15.45 -8.06
CA SER A 52 -1.75 16.54 -7.12
C SER A 52 -1.01 16.09 -5.86
N ASN A 53 -0.85 14.78 -5.65
CA ASN A 53 -0.12 14.26 -4.50
C ASN A 53 1.38 14.58 -4.64
N PRO A 54 2.11 14.76 -3.53
CA PRO A 54 3.56 14.93 -3.62
C PRO A 54 4.18 13.66 -4.24
N PRO A 55 5.18 13.82 -5.12
CA PRO A 55 5.87 12.68 -5.71
C PRO A 55 6.64 11.90 -4.63
N CYS A 56 6.63 10.58 -4.71
CA CYS A 56 7.52 9.76 -3.88
C CYS A 56 8.95 9.76 -4.44
N ASN A 57 9.87 9.04 -3.79
CA ASN A 57 11.28 8.94 -4.23
C ASN A 57 11.46 8.28 -5.61
N CYS A 58 10.40 7.67 -6.17
CA CYS A 58 10.41 7.16 -7.55
C CYS A 58 10.02 8.23 -8.60
N GLY A 59 9.73 9.46 -8.19
CA GLY A 59 9.31 10.55 -9.09
C GLY A 59 7.87 10.43 -9.62
N VAL A 60 7.06 9.54 -9.05
CA VAL A 60 5.64 9.35 -9.42
C VAL A 60 4.72 9.78 -8.27
N PRO A 61 3.45 10.14 -8.53
CA PRO A 61 2.54 10.53 -7.47
C PRO A 61 2.44 9.48 -6.35
N SER A 62 2.54 9.92 -5.10
CA SER A 62 2.34 9.08 -3.93
C SER A 62 0.86 8.71 -3.75
N ARG A 63 0.58 7.83 -2.78
CA ARG A 63 -0.77 7.47 -2.34
C ARG A 63 -1.04 8.03 -0.96
N GLN A 64 -2.19 8.69 -0.80
CA GLN A 64 -2.70 9.08 0.51
C GLN A 64 -3.28 7.87 1.23
N GLY A 65 -2.80 7.63 2.45
CA GLY A 65 -3.35 6.67 3.40
C GLY A 65 -3.90 7.36 4.64
N LYS A 66 -4.50 6.56 5.52
CA LYS A 66 -4.99 6.97 6.84
C LYS A 66 -4.57 5.94 7.86
N SER A 67 -4.03 6.38 8.99
CA SER A 67 -3.67 5.50 10.10
C SER A 67 -4.90 4.75 10.61
N GLY A 68 -4.75 3.44 10.79
CA GLY A 68 -5.82 2.56 11.25
C GLY A 68 -6.21 2.79 12.70
N VAL A 69 -7.28 2.11 13.11
CA VAL A 69 -7.80 2.11 14.48
C VAL A 69 -6.75 1.55 15.44
N GLY A 70 -6.58 2.21 16.59
CA GLY A 70 -5.62 1.81 17.63
C GLY A 70 -4.17 2.22 17.37
N ALA A 71 -3.89 2.96 16.28
CA ALA A 71 -2.56 3.54 16.05
C ALA A 71 -2.34 4.78 16.93
N ALA A 72 -1.09 5.08 17.27
CA ALA A 72 -0.73 6.29 18.05
C ALA A 72 -1.24 7.59 17.41
N TRP A 73 -1.36 7.61 16.08
CA TRP A 73 -1.89 8.72 15.29
C TRP A 73 -3.12 8.29 14.51
N GLU A 74 -4.06 7.61 15.19
CA GLU A 74 -5.30 7.12 14.58
C GLU A 74 -5.98 8.22 13.76
N GLY A 75 -6.30 7.87 12.51
CA GLY A 75 -6.98 8.76 11.59
C GLY A 75 -6.16 9.86 10.93
N TYR A 76 -4.87 10.01 11.27
CA TYR A 76 -3.99 10.94 10.56
C TYR A 76 -3.72 10.46 9.14
N GLY A 77 -3.64 11.42 8.22
CA GLY A 77 -3.25 11.17 6.83
C GLY A 77 -1.74 11.00 6.71
N PHE A 78 -1.32 10.13 5.81
CA PHE A 78 0.09 9.96 5.45
C PHE A 78 0.24 9.71 3.95
N TRP A 79 1.44 9.91 3.44
CA TRP A 79 1.78 9.63 2.05
C TRP A 79 2.73 8.44 1.99
N VAL A 80 2.53 7.54 1.04
CA VAL A 80 3.42 6.40 0.77
C VAL A 80 3.64 6.22 -0.73
N CYS A 81 4.72 5.54 -1.12
CA CYS A 81 4.91 5.14 -2.50
C CYS A 81 3.71 4.31 -3.01
N ALA A 82 3.01 4.81 -4.03
CA ALA A 82 1.82 4.16 -4.55
C ALA A 82 2.06 2.75 -5.10
N LYS A 83 3.30 2.49 -5.57
CA LYS A 83 3.77 1.19 -6.08
C LYS A 83 4.47 0.33 -5.02
N GLY A 84 4.74 0.86 -3.82
CA GLY A 84 5.57 0.18 -2.81
C GLY A 84 7.03 -0.03 -3.22
N SER A 85 7.54 0.71 -4.20
CA SER A 85 8.90 0.55 -4.76
C SER A 85 9.99 1.32 -3.99
N CYS A 86 9.63 2.22 -3.08
CA CYS A 86 10.56 2.98 -2.25
C CYS A 86 9.99 3.23 -0.85
N GLN A 87 10.86 3.57 0.10
CA GLN A 87 10.50 4.00 1.46
C GLN A 87 10.29 5.52 1.49
N TYR A 88 9.14 5.95 0.98
CA TYR A 88 8.64 7.33 1.05
C TYR A 88 7.58 7.40 2.14
#